data_AF-A0A921AZ59-F1
#
_entry.id   AF-A0A921AZ59-F1
#
_cell.length_a   1.000
_cell.length_b   1.000
_cell.length_c   1.000
_cell.angle_alpha   90.00
_cell.angle_beta   90.00
_cell.angle_gamma   90.00
#
_symmetry.space_group_name_H-M   'P 1'
#
loop_
_entity.id
_entity.type
_entity.pdbx_description
1 polymer ?
#
loop_
_entity_poly.entity_id
_entity_poly.type
_entity_poly.pdbx_seq_one_letter_code
_entity_poly.pdbx_strand_id
1 'polypeptide(L)'
;MDLADCLDTFRLYADCNPNVRKPVIHFSLSPAPEDNLSDGQMAYLAREFMERMGYDRQPYIIFLHEDTGRRHLHIVSVRVDEEGHELPYRFDLKRAMAHCREMELKYGLCPPQARETTAETLSSLRKVEYPSDDFTTRLRSTARAVIESYRYHSLGELNTALELFNIRIEEVRGQHAGQEFHGLVYGVLDDNDRRIGPTVKASRLGPAFG
;
A
#
# COMPACT_ATOMS: atom_id res chain seq x y z
N MET A 1 -5.82 31.07 -7.63
CA MET A 1 -6.72 30.00 -8.08
C MET A 1 -7.11 29.24 -6.84
N ASP A 2 -8.40 29.25 -6.51
CA ASP A 2 -8.94 28.49 -5.38
C ASP A 2 -9.13 27.02 -5.80
N LEU A 3 -9.19 26.10 -4.85
CA LEU A 3 -9.47 24.68 -5.10
C LEU A 3 -10.82 24.48 -5.81
N ALA A 4 -11.78 25.36 -5.53
CA ALA A 4 -13.06 25.40 -6.24
C ALA A 4 -12.88 25.61 -7.75
N ASP A 5 -12.05 26.59 -8.14
CA ASP A 5 -11.75 26.86 -9.56
C ASP A 5 -11.09 25.66 -10.24
N CYS A 6 -10.19 24.96 -9.54
CA CYS A 6 -9.55 23.75 -10.05
C CYS A 6 -10.55 22.61 -10.26
N LEU A 7 -11.48 22.42 -9.32
CA LEU A 7 -12.51 21.40 -9.42
C LEU A 7 -13.47 21.69 -10.58
N ASP A 8 -13.86 22.94 -10.77
CA ASP A 8 -14.70 23.34 -11.89
C ASP A 8 -13.95 23.16 -13.22
N THR A 9 -12.66 23.45 -13.27
CA THR A 9 -11.82 23.13 -14.43
C THR A 9 -11.82 21.63 -14.72
N PHE A 10 -11.66 20.77 -13.72
CA PHE A 10 -11.68 19.32 -13.94
C PHE A 10 -13.03 18.82 -14.45
N ARG A 11 -14.13 19.40 -13.95
CA ARG A 11 -15.49 19.10 -14.44
C ARG A 11 -15.65 19.46 -15.91
N LEU A 12 -15.16 20.63 -16.33
CA LEU A 12 -15.23 21.05 -17.74
C LEU A 12 -14.60 20.02 -18.68
N TYR A 13 -13.40 19.52 -18.35
CA TYR A 13 -12.74 18.48 -19.16
C TYR A 13 -13.48 17.14 -19.10
N ALA A 14 -13.95 16.73 -17.92
CA ALA A 14 -14.72 15.49 -17.78
C ALA A 14 -16.03 15.53 -18.59
N ASP A 15 -16.70 16.68 -18.63
CA ASP A 15 -17.96 16.87 -19.34
C ASP A 15 -17.79 16.88 -20.87
N CYS A 16 -16.58 17.14 -21.39
CA CYS A 16 -16.27 16.96 -22.81
C CYS A 16 -16.47 15.51 -23.28
N ASN A 17 -16.41 14.53 -22.38
CA ASN A 17 -16.71 13.14 -22.72
C ASN A 17 -17.34 12.35 -21.54
N PRO A 18 -18.68 12.36 -21.42
CA PRO A 18 -19.38 11.68 -20.33
C PRO A 18 -19.30 10.14 -20.40
N ASN A 19 -18.79 9.56 -21.49
CA ASN A 19 -18.62 8.11 -21.60
C ASN A 19 -17.41 7.58 -20.81
N VAL A 20 -16.47 8.47 -20.45
CA VAL A 20 -15.30 8.11 -19.66
C VAL A 20 -15.71 7.89 -18.21
N ARG A 21 -15.88 6.62 -17.81
CA ARG A 21 -16.42 6.24 -16.48
C ARG A 21 -15.59 6.70 -15.29
N LYS A 22 -14.29 6.96 -15.48
CA LYS A 22 -13.35 7.39 -14.43
C LYS A 22 -12.56 8.61 -14.90
N PRO A 23 -13.15 9.79 -15.07
CA PRO A 23 -12.48 10.89 -15.76
C PRO A 23 -11.28 11.45 -14.99
N VAL A 24 -11.15 11.16 -13.69
CA VAL A 24 -10.04 11.61 -12.84
C VAL A 24 -8.99 10.50 -12.68
N ILE A 25 -7.72 10.90 -12.69
CA ILE A 25 -6.57 10.05 -12.36
C ILE A 25 -5.81 10.62 -11.16
N HIS A 26 -5.19 9.72 -10.40
CA HIS A 26 -4.40 10.05 -9.24
C HIS A 26 -3.09 9.28 -9.26
N PHE A 27 -1.98 9.99 -9.07
CA PHE A 27 -0.64 9.43 -8.91
C PHE A 27 -0.08 9.76 -7.54
N SER A 28 0.74 8.85 -6.99
CA SER A 28 1.53 9.12 -5.80
C SER A 28 3.01 8.90 -6.12
N LEU A 29 3.83 9.92 -5.88
CA LEU A 29 5.28 9.87 -6.03
C LEU A 29 5.90 9.97 -4.65
N SER A 30 6.67 8.96 -4.25
CA SER A 30 7.29 8.88 -2.94
C SER A 30 8.79 8.66 -3.08
N PRO A 31 9.59 9.73 -3.22
CA PRO A 31 11.05 9.63 -3.22
C PRO A 31 11.59 8.96 -1.95
N ALA A 32 12.82 8.50 -2.01
CA ALA A 32 13.47 7.93 -0.84
C ALA A 32 13.81 9.05 0.16
N PRO A 33 13.71 8.82 1.47
CA PRO A 33 14.14 9.81 2.48
C PRO A 33 15.58 10.30 2.27
N GLU A 34 16.44 9.45 1.72
CA GLU A 34 17.85 9.71 1.42
C GLU A 34 18.06 10.72 0.29
N ASP A 35 17.08 10.89 -0.62
CA ASP A 35 17.19 11.81 -1.77
C ASP A 35 17.18 13.30 -1.35
N ASN A 36 16.68 13.60 -0.13
CA ASN A 36 16.65 14.92 0.48
C ASN A 36 16.26 16.08 -0.48
N LEU A 37 15.17 15.88 -1.23
CA LEU A 37 14.73 16.80 -2.28
C LEU A 37 14.05 18.05 -1.70
N SER A 38 14.39 19.24 -2.17
CA SER A 38 13.65 20.48 -1.87
C SER A 38 12.26 20.51 -2.52
N ASP A 39 11.36 21.37 -2.05
CA ASP A 39 10.01 21.58 -2.62
C ASP A 39 10.07 21.90 -4.12
N GLY A 40 11.04 22.71 -4.52
CA GLY A 40 11.26 23.06 -5.93
C GLY A 40 11.68 21.86 -6.78
N GLN A 41 12.54 20.99 -6.26
CA GLN A 41 12.94 19.75 -6.92
C GLN A 41 11.78 18.76 -6.99
N MET A 42 11.01 18.61 -5.91
CA MET A 42 9.81 17.79 -5.86
C MET A 42 8.79 18.23 -6.93
N ALA A 43 8.49 19.52 -6.99
CA ALA A 43 7.59 20.09 -7.99
C ALA A 43 8.14 19.97 -9.42
N TYR A 44 9.46 20.05 -9.61
CA TYR A 44 10.09 19.85 -10.92
C TYR A 44 9.94 18.39 -11.38
N LEU A 45 10.24 17.41 -10.52
CA LEU A 45 10.10 15.99 -10.83
C LEU A 45 8.65 15.60 -11.13
N ALA A 46 7.70 16.11 -10.35
CA ALA A 46 6.28 15.88 -10.60
C ALA A 46 5.83 16.40 -11.97
N ARG A 47 6.33 17.57 -12.41
CA ARG A 47 6.05 18.12 -13.73
C ARG A 47 6.61 17.24 -14.85
N GLU A 48 7.89 16.87 -14.77
CA GLU A 48 8.50 15.98 -15.76
C GLU A 48 7.80 14.60 -15.78
N PHE A 49 7.37 14.09 -14.63
CA PHE A 49 6.59 12.85 -14.57
C PHE A 49 5.25 12.97 -15.32
N MET A 50 4.51 14.06 -15.11
CA MET A 50 3.25 14.31 -15.83
C MET A 50 3.46 14.45 -17.34
N GLU A 51 4.53 15.12 -17.76
CA GLU A 51 4.91 15.22 -19.17
C GLU A 51 5.17 13.83 -19.80
N ARG A 52 5.98 13.00 -19.14
CA ARG A 52 6.26 11.63 -19.60
C ARG A 52 5.01 10.75 -19.63
N MET A 53 4.09 10.96 -18.70
CA MET A 53 2.81 10.26 -18.68
C MET A 53 1.83 10.72 -19.77
N GLY A 54 2.11 11.85 -20.45
CA GLY A 54 1.25 12.43 -21.50
C GLY A 54 0.14 13.32 -20.94
N TYR A 55 0.34 13.88 -19.75
CA TYR A 55 -0.59 14.79 -19.07
C TYR A 55 -0.04 16.22 -19.00
N ASP A 56 0.95 16.58 -19.82
CA ASP A 56 1.55 17.92 -19.89
C ASP A 56 0.53 19.02 -20.22
N ARG A 57 -0.47 18.68 -21.04
CA ARG A 57 -1.56 19.59 -21.44
C ARG A 57 -2.80 19.49 -20.56
N GLN A 58 -2.80 18.60 -19.57
CA GLN A 58 -3.95 18.44 -18.68
C GLN A 58 -3.84 19.37 -17.47
N PRO A 59 -4.97 19.88 -16.95
CA PRO A 59 -4.95 20.54 -15.66
C PRO A 59 -4.62 19.50 -14.57
N TYR A 60 -3.78 19.87 -13.61
CA TYR A 60 -3.46 19.02 -12.46
C TYR A 60 -3.15 19.83 -11.21
N ILE A 61 -3.34 19.18 -10.06
CA ILE A 61 -3.02 19.71 -8.73
C ILE A 61 -1.99 18.78 -8.10
N ILE A 62 -0.94 19.34 -7.49
CA ILE A 62 0.08 18.60 -6.75
C ILE A 62 -0.03 18.97 -5.27
N PHE A 63 -0.23 17.96 -4.42
CA PHE A 63 -0.19 18.07 -2.97
C PHE A 63 1.11 17.47 -2.45
N LEU A 64 1.82 18.18 -1.59
CA LEU A 64 2.95 17.66 -0.83
C LEU A 64 2.47 17.29 0.57
N HIS A 65 2.75 16.05 0.98
CA HIS A 65 2.46 15.53 2.31
C HIS A 65 3.76 15.23 3.07
N GLU A 66 3.79 15.57 4.36
CA GLU A 66 4.94 15.38 5.27
C GLU A 66 4.54 14.68 6.58
N ASP A 67 3.27 14.32 6.71
CA ASP A 67 2.59 13.79 7.90
C ASP A 67 2.96 12.36 8.28
N THR A 68 3.54 11.59 7.36
CA THR A 68 3.87 10.16 7.55
C THR A 68 5.34 9.90 7.86
N GLY A 69 6.12 10.95 8.18
CA GLY A 69 7.57 10.85 8.35
C GLY A 69 8.35 10.65 7.04
N ARG A 70 7.65 10.60 5.90
CA ARG A 70 8.20 10.58 4.54
C ARG A 70 7.49 11.61 3.68
N ARG A 71 8.27 12.41 2.96
CA ARG A 71 7.75 13.43 2.04
C ARG A 71 7.30 12.76 0.75
N HIS A 72 6.05 12.96 0.37
CA HIS A 72 5.48 12.37 -0.84
C HIS A 72 4.50 13.31 -1.52
N LEU A 73 4.32 13.13 -2.82
CA LEU A 73 3.43 13.94 -3.65
C LEU A 73 2.20 13.13 -4.04
N HIS A 74 1.05 13.79 -4.00
CA HIS A 74 -0.18 13.35 -4.63
C HIS A 74 -0.49 14.26 -5.81
N ILE A 75 -0.65 13.68 -7.00
CA ILE A 75 -0.95 14.42 -8.22
C ILE A 75 -2.31 13.96 -8.72
N VAL A 76 -3.25 14.89 -8.86
CA VAL A 76 -4.59 14.62 -9.38
C VAL A 76 -4.76 15.36 -10.70
N SER A 77 -5.28 14.67 -11.71
CA SER A 77 -5.53 15.22 -13.06
C SER A 77 -6.75 14.57 -13.70
N VAL A 78 -7.06 14.98 -14.94
CA VAL A 78 -8.18 14.46 -15.74
C VAL A 78 -7.67 13.68 -16.95
N ARG A 79 -8.43 12.67 -17.36
CA ARG A 79 -8.11 11.73 -18.44
C ARG A 79 -8.81 12.07 -19.75
N VAL A 80 -9.42 13.24 -19.86
CA VAL A 80 -10.13 13.70 -21.05
C VAL A 80 -9.46 14.99 -21.48
N ASP A 81 -9.11 15.15 -22.75
CA ASP A 81 -8.58 16.41 -23.28
C ASP A 81 -9.68 17.42 -23.63
N GLU A 82 -9.27 18.62 -24.05
CA GLU A 82 -10.18 19.71 -24.41
C GLU A 82 -11.08 19.34 -25.60
N GLU A 83 -10.61 18.43 -26.44
CA GLU A 83 -11.33 17.89 -27.59
C GLU A 83 -12.25 16.71 -27.23
N GLY A 84 -12.26 16.25 -25.99
CA GLY A 84 -13.09 15.15 -25.50
C GLY A 84 -12.50 13.75 -25.75
N HIS A 85 -11.25 13.61 -26.14
CA HIS A 85 -10.59 12.31 -26.27
C HIS A 85 -10.12 11.78 -24.92
N GLU A 86 -10.33 10.47 -24.68
CA GLU A 86 -9.76 9.80 -23.50
C GLU A 86 -8.25 9.59 -23.71
N LEU A 87 -7.45 10.04 -22.74
CA LEU A 87 -6.02 9.82 -22.73
C LEU A 87 -5.69 8.32 -22.61
N PRO A 88 -4.59 7.84 -23.22
CA PRO A 88 -4.17 6.45 -23.09
C PRO A 88 -3.93 6.07 -21.63
N TYR A 89 -4.79 5.17 -21.11
CA TYR A 89 -4.74 4.73 -19.70
C TYR A 89 -4.23 3.27 -19.54
N ARG A 90 -4.03 2.57 -20.65
CA ARG A 90 -3.64 1.15 -20.60
C ARG A 90 -2.23 1.04 -20.06
N PHE A 91 -2.08 0.19 -19.04
CA PHE A 91 -0.81 -0.08 -18.38
C PHE A 91 -0.19 1.15 -17.69
N ASP A 92 -1.00 2.11 -17.23
CA ASP A 92 -0.51 3.32 -16.55
C ASP A 92 0.43 3.03 -15.40
N LEU A 93 0.15 2.03 -14.56
CA LEU A 93 1.05 1.65 -13.48
C LEU A 93 2.43 1.21 -14.01
N LYS A 94 2.45 0.41 -15.07
CA LYS A 94 3.69 -0.08 -15.68
C LYS A 94 4.48 1.08 -16.31
N ARG A 95 3.79 1.98 -17.02
CA ARG A 95 4.38 3.19 -17.62
C ARG A 95 4.94 4.13 -16.56
N ALA A 96 4.14 4.44 -15.54
CA ALA A 96 4.54 5.27 -14.40
C ALA A 96 5.78 4.70 -13.71
N MET A 97 5.80 3.40 -13.42
CA MET A 97 6.97 2.74 -12.85
C MET A 97 8.19 2.85 -13.77
N ALA A 98 8.05 2.62 -15.07
CA ALA A 98 9.15 2.73 -16.03
C ALA A 98 9.72 4.17 -16.06
N HIS A 99 8.85 5.19 -16.10
CA HIS A 99 9.29 6.58 -16.07
C HIS A 99 9.93 6.97 -14.74
N CYS A 100 9.44 6.47 -13.60
CA CYS A 100 10.11 6.65 -12.32
C CYS A 100 11.53 6.05 -12.35
N ARG A 101 11.71 4.84 -12.89
CA ARG A 101 13.06 4.24 -13.03
C ARG A 101 13.99 5.06 -13.93
N GLU A 102 13.48 5.58 -15.05
CA GLU A 102 14.24 6.46 -15.93
C GLU A 102 14.65 7.76 -15.22
N MET A 103 13.74 8.35 -14.45
CA MET A 103 14.00 9.58 -13.68
C MET A 103 14.96 9.33 -12.53
N GLU A 104 14.84 8.21 -11.81
CA GLU A 104 15.79 7.79 -10.78
C GLU A 104 17.20 7.73 -11.35
N LEU A 105 17.39 7.08 -12.51
CA LEU A 105 18.68 7.02 -13.20
C LEU A 105 19.16 8.40 -13.67
N LYS A 106 18.28 9.21 -14.27
CA LYS A 106 18.62 10.54 -14.81
C LYS A 106 19.08 11.50 -13.71
N TYR A 107 18.47 11.44 -12.54
CA TYR A 107 18.70 12.37 -11.43
C TYR A 107 19.56 11.79 -10.31
N GLY A 108 20.00 10.54 -10.43
CA GLY A 108 20.77 9.85 -9.40
C GLY A 108 19.98 9.64 -8.10
N LEU A 109 18.66 9.46 -8.21
CA LEU A 109 17.79 9.20 -7.05
C LEU A 109 17.90 7.74 -6.64
N CYS A 110 17.69 7.48 -5.35
CA CYS A 110 17.61 6.14 -4.81
C CYS A 110 16.43 5.41 -5.44
N PRO A 111 16.67 4.30 -6.17
CA PRO A 111 15.56 3.46 -6.60
C PRO A 111 14.82 2.98 -5.35
N PRO A 112 13.47 2.85 -5.36
CA PRO A 112 12.76 2.19 -4.28
C PRO A 112 13.47 0.88 -3.99
N GLN A 113 13.87 0.72 -2.73
CA GLN A 113 14.51 -0.50 -2.23
C GLN A 113 13.77 -1.66 -2.88
N ALA A 114 14.51 -2.55 -3.54
CA ALA A 114 13.92 -3.79 -4.02
C ALA A 114 13.10 -4.33 -2.86
N ARG A 115 11.80 -4.59 -3.08
CA ARG A 115 11.00 -5.28 -2.07
C ARG A 115 11.87 -6.45 -1.66
N GLU A 116 12.24 -6.49 -0.39
CA GLU A 116 12.89 -7.66 0.18
C GLU A 116 12.15 -8.86 -0.38
N THR A 117 12.90 -9.79 -0.97
CA THR A 117 12.32 -11.04 -1.43
C THR A 117 11.55 -11.66 -0.25
N THR A 118 10.50 -12.44 -0.52
CA THR A 118 9.81 -13.22 0.52
C THR A 118 10.78 -13.88 1.49
N ALA A 119 11.93 -14.36 0.99
CA ALA A 119 12.99 -14.96 1.80
C ALA A 119 13.72 -13.97 2.72
N GLU A 120 14.01 -12.76 2.25
CA GLU A 120 14.66 -11.71 3.05
C GLU A 120 13.71 -11.18 4.13
N THR A 121 12.45 -10.90 3.79
CA THR A 121 11.45 -10.48 4.78
C THR A 121 11.21 -11.55 5.84
N LEU A 122 11.07 -12.83 5.44
CA LEU A 122 10.88 -13.90 6.42
C LEU A 122 12.12 -14.14 7.28
N SER A 123 13.33 -13.94 6.75
CA SER A 123 14.58 -14.14 7.52
C SER A 123 14.89 -12.99 8.48
N SER A 124 14.33 -11.79 8.27
CA SER A 124 14.48 -10.65 9.18
C SER A 124 13.46 -10.64 10.32
N LEU A 125 12.37 -11.40 10.21
CA LEU A 125 11.33 -11.52 11.23
C LEU A 125 11.85 -12.24 12.49
N ARG A 126 11.45 -11.72 13.66
CA ARG A 126 11.72 -12.35 14.95
C ARG A 126 10.53 -13.17 15.41
N LYS A 127 10.82 -14.27 16.12
CA LYS A 127 9.81 -15.05 16.86
C LYS A 127 9.07 -14.15 17.84
N VAL A 128 7.77 -14.37 17.99
CA VAL A 128 6.95 -13.64 18.96
C VAL A 128 7.08 -14.32 20.32
N GLU A 129 7.49 -13.56 21.31
CA GLU A 129 7.64 -14.03 22.69
C GLU A 129 6.51 -13.48 23.57
N TYR A 130 6.13 -14.26 24.57
CA TYR A 130 5.18 -13.85 25.60
C TYR A 130 5.71 -14.25 26.99
N PRO A 131 5.62 -13.37 28.00
CA PRO A 131 5.04 -12.02 27.97
C PRO A 131 5.94 -10.96 27.32
N SER A 132 5.34 -9.94 26.69
CA SER A 132 6.02 -8.73 26.19
C SER A 132 5.07 -7.54 26.20
N ASP A 133 5.57 -6.33 26.47
CA ASP A 133 4.78 -5.08 26.57
C ASP A 133 4.09 -4.71 25.24
N ASP A 134 4.67 -5.13 24.11
CA ASP A 134 4.22 -4.84 22.75
C ASP A 134 3.69 -6.09 22.01
N PHE A 135 3.29 -7.11 22.77
CA PHE A 135 2.84 -8.42 22.26
C PHE A 135 1.89 -8.33 21.07
N THR A 136 0.78 -7.60 21.18
CA THR A 136 -0.23 -7.51 20.10
C THR A 136 0.32 -6.85 18.85
N THR A 137 1.24 -5.89 19.00
CA THR A 137 1.87 -5.22 17.87
C THR A 137 2.82 -6.17 17.15
N ARG A 138 3.68 -6.90 17.89
CA ARG A 138 4.59 -7.90 17.29
C ARG A 138 3.84 -9.05 16.64
N LEU A 139 2.83 -9.59 17.31
CA LEU A 139 1.99 -10.65 16.75
C LEU A 139 1.38 -10.21 15.41
N ARG A 140 0.79 -9.01 15.38
CA ARG A 140 0.18 -8.44 14.17
C ARG A 140 1.20 -8.22 13.05
N SER A 141 2.34 -7.59 13.34
CA SER A 141 3.34 -7.28 12.31
C SER A 141 3.94 -8.55 11.72
N THR A 142 4.31 -9.52 12.56
CA THR A 142 4.92 -10.77 12.12
C THR A 142 3.92 -11.64 11.36
N ALA A 143 2.71 -11.84 11.88
CA ALA A 143 1.69 -12.62 11.18
C ALA A 143 1.30 -11.99 9.84
N ARG A 144 1.20 -10.65 9.77
CA ARG A 144 0.93 -9.95 8.50
C ARG A 144 2.02 -10.21 7.47
N ALA A 145 3.28 -10.06 7.86
CA ALA A 145 4.41 -10.26 6.96
C ALA A 145 4.43 -11.69 6.40
N VAL A 146 4.13 -12.70 7.22
CA VAL A 146 4.00 -14.09 6.76
C VAL A 146 2.83 -14.25 5.79
N ILE A 147 1.64 -13.74 6.11
CA ILE A 147 0.44 -13.85 5.26
C ILE A 147 0.65 -13.17 3.90
N GLU A 148 1.29 -11.99 3.87
CA GLU A 148 1.53 -11.23 2.64
C GLU A 148 2.65 -11.85 1.79
N SER A 149 3.60 -12.55 2.42
CA SER A 149 4.78 -13.10 1.73
C SER A 149 4.64 -14.57 1.34
N TYR A 150 3.76 -15.33 2.00
CA TYR A 150 3.58 -16.77 1.81
C TYR A 150 2.26 -17.09 1.10
N ARG A 151 2.33 -17.81 -0.02
CA ARG A 151 1.14 -18.29 -0.75
C ARG A 151 0.69 -19.63 -0.18
N TYR A 152 -0.49 -19.68 0.43
CA TYR A 152 -1.09 -20.87 1.03
C TYR A 152 -2.44 -21.21 0.38
N HIS A 153 -2.84 -22.47 0.45
CA HIS A 153 -4.13 -22.98 -0.02
C HIS A 153 -4.97 -23.60 1.12
N SER A 154 -4.43 -23.65 2.33
CA SER A 154 -5.15 -24.11 3.52
C SER A 154 -4.64 -23.43 4.80
N LEU A 155 -5.44 -23.47 5.87
CA LEU A 155 -5.04 -22.97 7.19
C LEU A 155 -3.86 -23.78 7.77
N GLY A 156 -3.79 -25.08 7.48
CA GLY A 156 -2.69 -25.94 7.89
C GLY A 156 -1.36 -25.51 7.30
N GLU A 157 -1.33 -25.21 5.99
CA GLU A 157 -0.14 -24.68 5.30
C GLU A 157 0.29 -23.33 5.89
N LEU A 158 -0.66 -22.44 6.15
CA LEU A 158 -0.36 -21.15 6.76
C LEU A 158 0.18 -21.30 8.19
N ASN A 159 -0.39 -22.22 8.99
CA ASN A 159 0.10 -22.51 10.34
C ASN A 159 1.55 -23.02 10.31
N THR A 160 1.92 -23.88 9.36
CA THR A 160 3.33 -24.33 9.24
C THR A 160 4.31 -23.17 9.07
N ALA A 161 3.93 -22.13 8.31
CA ALA A 161 4.77 -20.94 8.16
C ALA A 161 4.77 -20.04 9.40
N LEU A 162 3.63 -19.88 10.07
CA LEU A 162 3.49 -19.03 11.25
C LEU A 162 4.16 -19.63 12.51
N GLU A 163 4.17 -20.96 12.62
CA GLU A 163 4.78 -21.68 13.75
C GLU A 163 6.30 -21.48 13.81
N LEU A 164 6.96 -21.21 12.67
CA LEU A 164 8.36 -20.77 12.62
C LEU A 164 8.63 -19.50 13.44
N PHE A 165 7.58 -18.69 13.64
CA PHE A 165 7.61 -17.44 14.40
C PHE A 165 6.86 -17.54 15.73
N ASN A 166 6.60 -18.77 16.20
CA ASN A 166 5.83 -19.09 17.40
C ASN A 166 4.38 -18.58 17.34
N ILE A 167 3.76 -18.45 16.17
CA ILE A 167 2.37 -18.01 16.01
C ILE A 167 1.53 -19.17 15.51
N ARG A 168 0.28 -19.28 16.01
CA ARG A 168 -0.69 -20.26 15.51
C ARG A 168 -2.07 -19.63 15.33
N ILE A 169 -2.76 -20.03 14.27
CA ILE A 169 -4.15 -19.71 14.00
C ILE A 169 -5.03 -20.90 14.39
N GLU A 170 -6.10 -20.61 15.14
CA GLU A 170 -7.12 -21.57 15.51
C GLU A 170 -8.49 -21.10 15.01
N GLU A 171 -9.24 -22.02 14.42
CA GLU A 171 -10.67 -21.81 14.16
C GLU A 171 -11.44 -21.91 15.48
N VAL A 172 -12.19 -20.87 15.80
CA VAL A 172 -13.13 -20.86 16.91
C VAL A 172 -14.55 -20.83 16.38
N ARG A 173 -15.40 -21.66 16.98
CA ARG A 173 -16.82 -21.74 16.70
C ARG A 173 -17.58 -21.42 17.98
N GLY A 174 -18.64 -20.65 17.87
CA GLY A 174 -19.48 -20.33 19.03
C GLY A 174 -20.85 -19.82 18.63
N GLN A 175 -21.70 -19.62 19.63
CA GLN A 175 -22.98 -18.96 19.47
C GLN A 175 -22.97 -17.63 20.23
N HIS A 176 -23.38 -16.57 19.57
CA HIS A 176 -23.63 -15.27 20.20
C HIS A 176 -24.99 -14.76 19.76
N ALA A 177 -25.86 -14.42 20.73
CA ALA A 177 -27.23 -13.97 20.48
C ALA A 177 -28.04 -14.90 19.54
N GLY A 178 -27.81 -16.22 19.62
CA GLY A 178 -28.49 -17.22 18.79
C GLY A 178 -27.95 -17.36 17.36
N GLN A 179 -26.94 -16.59 16.96
CA GLN A 179 -26.23 -16.76 15.69
C GLN A 179 -24.93 -17.52 15.91
N GLU A 180 -24.72 -18.55 15.10
CA GLU A 180 -23.43 -19.22 15.01
C GLU A 180 -22.41 -18.30 14.34
N PHE A 181 -21.24 -18.19 14.95
CA PHE A 181 -20.11 -17.51 14.33
C PHE A 181 -18.92 -18.46 14.22
N HIS A 182 -18.22 -18.33 13.10
CA HIS A 182 -16.96 -18.97 12.81
C HIS A 182 -15.92 -17.86 12.69
N GLY A 183 -14.87 -17.91 13.49
CA GLY A 183 -13.82 -16.89 13.49
C GLY A 183 -12.44 -17.50 13.65
N LEU A 184 -11.42 -16.71 13.32
CA LEU A 184 -10.03 -17.08 13.53
C LEU A 184 -9.48 -16.32 14.73
N VAL A 185 -8.67 -17.00 15.54
CA VAL A 185 -7.88 -16.39 16.61
C VAL A 185 -6.41 -16.72 16.43
N TYR A 186 -5.56 -15.75 16.73
CA TYR A 186 -4.12 -15.86 16.68
C TYR A 186 -3.59 -15.98 18.12
N GLY A 187 -2.76 -16.98 18.36
CA GLY A 187 -2.08 -17.20 19.63
C GLY A 187 -0.57 -17.36 19.44
N VAL A 188 0.17 -17.35 20.55
CA VAL A 188 1.62 -17.60 20.56
C VAL A 188 1.91 -18.96 21.17
N LEU A 189 2.95 -19.62 20.68
CA LEU A 189 3.45 -20.91 21.13
C LEU A 189 4.72 -20.75 21.97
N ASP A 190 4.93 -21.66 22.92
CA ASP A 190 6.23 -21.87 23.56
C ASP A 190 7.13 -22.78 22.71
N ASP A 191 8.36 -23.05 23.17
CA ASP A 191 9.31 -23.93 22.48
C ASP A 191 8.88 -25.41 22.41
N ASN A 192 7.78 -25.78 23.08
CA ASN A 192 7.18 -27.11 23.03
C ASN A 192 5.86 -27.14 22.23
N ASP A 193 5.63 -26.14 21.39
CA ASP A 193 4.43 -25.95 20.58
C ASP A 193 3.12 -25.83 21.39
N ARG A 194 3.22 -25.41 22.66
CA ARG A 194 2.05 -25.19 23.52
C ARG A 194 1.62 -23.73 23.49
N ARG A 195 0.32 -23.50 23.35
CA ARG A 195 -0.24 -22.13 23.36
C ARG A 195 -0.03 -21.47 24.72
N ILE A 196 0.59 -20.30 24.71
CA ILE A 196 0.82 -19.45 25.87
C ILE A 196 0.21 -18.06 25.67
N GLY A 197 -0.18 -17.42 26.76
CA GLY A 197 -0.73 -16.07 26.74
C GLY A 197 -2.13 -15.94 26.13
N PRO A 198 -2.58 -14.69 25.88
CA PRO A 198 -3.91 -14.40 25.34
C PRO A 198 -3.98 -14.63 23.82
N THR A 199 -5.17 -14.93 23.32
CA THR A 199 -5.44 -14.95 21.87
C THR A 199 -6.00 -13.63 21.38
N VAL A 200 -5.72 -13.29 20.12
CA VAL A 200 -6.21 -12.08 19.46
C VAL A 200 -7.12 -12.48 18.31
N LYS A 201 -8.35 -11.95 18.28
CA LYS A 201 -9.31 -12.20 17.20
C LYS A 201 -8.79 -11.61 15.88
N ALA A 202 -8.91 -12.35 14.78
CA ALA A 202 -8.57 -11.88 13.44
C ALA A 202 -9.21 -10.52 13.09
N SER A 203 -10.50 -10.37 13.44
CA SER A 203 -11.25 -9.12 13.22
C SER A 203 -10.69 -7.90 13.96
N ARG A 204 -9.88 -8.09 15.02
CA ARG A 204 -9.17 -7.00 15.70
C ARG A 204 -7.80 -6.69 15.08
N LEU A 205 -7.23 -7.63 14.33
CA LEU A 205 -5.93 -7.48 13.66
C LEU A 205 -6.06 -6.77 12.31
N GLY A 206 -7.19 -6.95 11.63
CA GLY A 206 -7.54 -6.26 10.38
C GLY A 206 -8.02 -7.22 9.28
N PRO A 207 -8.40 -6.69 8.11
CA PRO A 207 -9.01 -7.47 7.02
C PRO A 207 -8.07 -8.50 6.37
N ALA A 208 -6.76 -8.44 6.63
CA ALA A 208 -5.79 -9.39 6.08
C ALA A 208 -5.73 -10.73 6.86
N PHE A 209 -6.45 -10.87 7.97
CA PHE A 209 -6.28 -11.96 8.93
C PHE A 209 -7.46 -12.95 9.00
N GLY A 210 -8.49 -12.77 8.18
CA GLY A 210 -9.69 -13.61 8.19
C GLY A 210 -10.89 -12.91 7.58
#